data_AF-A0A662Q7T4-F1
#
_entry.id   AF-A0A662Q7T4-F1
#
_cell.length_a   1.000
_cell.length_b   1.000
_cell.length_c   1.000
_cell.angle_alpha   90.00
_cell.angle_beta   90.00
_cell.angle_gamma   90.00
#
_symmetry.space_group_name_H-M   'P 1'
#
loop_
_entity.id
_entity.type
_entity.pdbx_description
1 polymer ?
#
loop_
_entity_poly.entity_id
_entity_poly.type
_entity_poly.pdbx_seq_one_letter_code
_entity_poly.pdbx_strand_id
1 'polypeptide(L)' 'MNKVKSKLRKGIEELDEEIRRIRSQYLTGDLSLREYLNQRGALEVEKVKRVLENLRSLHKGG' A
#
# COMPACT_ATOMS: atom_id res chain seq x y z
N MET A 1 9.56 20.88 5.09
CA MET A 1 8.60 19.75 5.02
C MET A 1 8.96 18.73 6.12
N ASN A 2 8.02 18.34 6.97
CA ASN A 2 8.30 17.54 8.18
C ASN A 2 8.76 16.12 7.78
N LYS A 3 9.96 15.67 8.23
CA LYS A 3 10.58 14.38 7.82
C LYS A 3 9.65 13.18 8.06
N VAL A 4 8.80 13.26 9.08
CA VAL A 4 7.77 12.27 9.40
C VAL A 4 6.75 12.16 8.27
N LYS A 5 6.13 13.28 7.85
CA LYS A 5 5.14 13.29 6.76
C LYS A 5 5.70 12.71 5.44
N SER A 6 6.97 12.94 5.15
CA SER A 6 7.64 12.38 3.97
C SER A 6 7.78 10.85 4.03
N LYS A 7 8.14 10.30 5.20
CA LYS A 7 8.25 8.84 5.39
C LYS A 7 6.88 8.15 5.35
N LEU A 8 5.87 8.75 5.98
CA LEU A 8 4.50 8.23 6.00
C LEU A 8 3.92 8.16 4.58
N ARG A 9 4.19 9.17 3.75
CA ARG A 9 3.76 9.21 2.35
C ARG A 9 4.48 8.18 1.49
N LYS A 10 5.80 8.04 1.64
CA LYS A 10 6.61 7.09 0.87
C LYS A 10 6.12 5.64 1.03
N GLY A 11 5.79 5.23 2.26
CA GLY A 11 5.29 3.88 2.51
C GLY A 11 3.92 3.57 1.87
N ILE A 12 3.09 4.60 1.62
CA ILE A 12 1.83 4.43 0.87
C ILE A 12 2.10 4.37 -0.63
N GLU A 13 3.03 5.19 -1.13
CA GLU A 13 3.43 5.20 -2.54
C GLU A 13 4.04 3.84 -2.96
N GLU A 14 4.86 3.23 -2.09
CA GLU A 14 5.41 1.88 -2.30
C GLU A 14 4.30 0.82 -2.45
N LEU A 15 3.27 0.87 -1.60
CA LEU A 15 2.12 -0.04 -1.68
C LEU A 15 1.30 0.19 -2.97
N ASP A 16 1.16 1.44 -3.41
CA ASP A 16 0.48 1.77 -4.66
C ASP A 16 1.25 1.27 -5.89
N GLU A 17 2.57 1.34 -5.86
CA GLU A 17 3.43 0.78 -6.91
C GLU A 17 3.32 -0.75 -6.97
N GLU A 18 3.32 -1.42 -5.82
CA GLU A 18 3.16 -2.87 -5.75
C GLU A 18 1.78 -3.32 -6.28
N ILE A 19 0.73 -2.59 -5.92
CA ILE A 19 -0.62 -2.74 -6.48
C ILE A 19 -0.62 -2.65 -8.01
N ARG A 20 0.10 -1.68 -8.59
CA ARG A 20 0.22 -1.54 -10.05
C ARG A 20 0.99 -2.69 -10.67
N ARG A 21 2.05 -3.16 -10.00
CA ARG A 21 2.88 -4.28 -10.45
C ARG A 21 2.07 -5.56 -10.56
N ILE A 22 1.35 -5.95 -9.50
CA ILE A 22 0.55 -7.19 -9.50
C ILE A 22 -0.60 -7.12 -10.51
N ARG A 23 -1.17 -5.92 -10.74
CA ARG A 23 -2.18 -5.71 -11.78
C ARG A 23 -1.57 -5.93 -13.16
N SER A 24 -0.38 -5.42 -13.41
CA SER A 24 0.31 -5.65 -14.68
C SER A 24 0.57 -7.13 -14.91
N GLN A 25 1.07 -7.85 -13.90
CA GLN A 25 1.32 -9.30 -13.98
C GLN A 25 0.05 -10.10 -14.25
N TYR A 26 -1.07 -9.73 -13.64
CA TYR A 26 -2.36 -10.33 -13.96
C TYR A 26 -2.77 -10.07 -15.42
N LEU A 27 -2.60 -8.84 -15.92
CA LEU A 27 -2.96 -8.46 -17.29
C LEU A 27 -2.07 -9.13 -18.34
N THR A 28 -0.80 -9.40 -18.02
CA THR A 28 0.13 -10.13 -18.91
C THR A 28 -0.04 -11.64 -18.84
N GLY A 29 -0.85 -12.15 -17.92
CA GLY A 29 -1.07 -13.58 -17.72
C GLY A 29 -0.03 -14.28 -16.85
N ASP A 30 0.92 -13.53 -16.27
CA ASP A 30 1.95 -14.03 -15.34
C ASP A 30 1.38 -14.40 -13.96
N LEU A 31 0.12 -14.03 -13.70
CA LEU A 31 -0.54 -14.19 -12.41
C LEU A 31 -1.98 -14.66 -12.63
N SER A 32 -2.40 -15.74 -11.99
CA SER A 32 -3.79 -16.20 -12.08
C SER A 32 -4.74 -15.22 -11.40
N LEU A 33 -6.03 -15.24 -11.77
CA LEU A 33 -7.06 -14.44 -11.11
C LEU A 33 -7.08 -14.66 -9.59
N ARG A 34 -6.92 -15.91 -9.14
CA ARG A 34 -6.94 -16.26 -7.73
C ARG A 34 -5.73 -15.67 -6.99
N GLU A 35 -4.54 -15.81 -7.55
CA GLU A 35 -3.32 -15.22 -6.98
C GLU A 35 -3.43 -13.69 -6.94
N TYR A 36 -3.98 -13.08 -7.99
CA TYR A 36 -4.14 -11.63 -8.09
C TYR A 36 -5.09 -11.12 -7.00
N LEU A 37 -6.25 -11.75 -6.83
CA LEU A 37 -7.22 -11.38 -5.81
C LEU A 37 -6.65 -11.54 -4.39
N ASN A 38 -5.93 -12.63 -4.14
CA ASN A 38 -5.28 -12.86 -2.84
C ASN A 38 -4.24 -11.79 -2.52
N GLN A 39 -3.34 -11.51 -3.47
CA GLN A 39 -2.30 -10.49 -3.30
C GLN A 39 -2.90 -9.09 -3.19
N ARG A 40 -3.90 -8.77 -4.02
CA ARG A 40 -4.58 -7.47 -3.95
C ARG A 40 -5.28 -7.27 -2.62
N GLY A 41 -5.99 -8.27 -2.12
CA GLY A 41 -6.66 -8.22 -0.82
C GLY A 41 -5.66 -7.95 0.32
N ALA A 42 -4.51 -8.63 0.32
CA ALA A 42 -3.46 -8.41 1.32
C ALA A 42 -2.90 -6.98 1.26
N LEU A 43 -2.62 -6.45 0.06
CA LEU A 43 -2.08 -5.10 -0.11
C LEU A 43 -3.08 -4.01 0.31
N GLU A 44 -4.36 -4.18 0.02
CA GLU A 44 -5.40 -3.23 0.46
C GLU A 44 -5.53 -3.18 1.98
N VAL A 45 -5.51 -4.34 2.64
CA VAL A 45 -5.54 -4.42 4.11
C VAL A 45 -4.31 -3.72 4.69
N GLU A 46 -3.12 -3.96 4.12
CA GLU A 46 -1.89 -3.33 4.59
C GLU A 46 -1.90 -1.81 4.39
N LYS A 47 -2.43 -1.33 3.26
CA LYS A 47 -2.62 0.09 2.99
C LYS A 47 -3.53 0.76 4.03
N VAL A 48 -4.65 0.12 4.38
CA VAL A 48 -5.55 0.62 5.42
C VAL A 48 -4.84 0.69 6.78
N LYS A 49 -4.12 -0.37 7.17
CA LYS A 49 -3.34 -0.38 8.43
C LYS A 49 -2.34 0.78 8.47
N ARG A 50 -1.56 0.96 7.41
CA ARG A 50 -0.57 2.03 7.32
C ARG A 50 -1.20 3.41 7.42
N VAL A 51 -2.34 3.64 6.75
CA VAL A 51 -3.08 4.90 6.86
C VAL A 51 -3.50 5.16 8.31
N LEU A 52 -4.05 4.15 8.99
CA LEU A 52 -4.48 4.29 10.40
C LEU A 52 -3.30 4.57 11.33
N GLU A 53 -2.17 3.89 11.14
CA GLU A 53 -0.93 4.14 11.90
C GLU A 53 -0.39 5.56 11.67
N ASN A 54 -0.42 6.01 10.42
CA ASN A 54 -0.01 7.36 10.05
C ASN A 54 -0.89 8.42 10.75
N LEU A 55 -2.22 8.23 10.73
CA LEU A 55 -3.17 9.11 11.41
C LEU A 55 -2.96 9.12 12.93
N ARG A 56 -2.76 7.95 13.55
CA ARG A 56 -2.46 7.84 14.99
C ARG A 56 -1.15 8.56 15.36
N SER A 57 -0.13 8.42 14.52
CA SER A 57 1.18 9.05 14.75
C SER A 57 1.10 10.57 14.62
N LEU A 58 0.27 11.09 13.71
CA LEU A 58 0.01 12.52 13.61
C LEU A 58 -0.78 13.05 14.81
N HIS A 59 -1.75 12.29 15.33
CA HIS A 59 -2.53 12.69 16.50
C HIS A 59 -1.71 12.70 17.80
N LYS A 60 -0.73 11.81 17.97
CA LYS A 60 0.14 11.77 19.16
C LYS A 60 1.29 12.79 19.13
N GLY A 61 1.58 13.36 17.97
CA GLY A 61 2.68 14.31 17.78
C GLY A 61 2.26 15.77 17.66
N GLY A 62 0.98 16.08 17.90
CA GLY A 62 0.42 17.43 18.04
C GLY A 62 -0.05 17.65 19.46
#